data_AF-A0A9E5PXM0-F1
#
_entry.id   AF-A0A9E5PXM0-F1
#
_cell.length_a   1.000
_cell.length_b   1.000
_cell.length_c   1.000
_cell.angle_alpha   90.00
_cell.angle_beta   90.00
_cell.angle_gamma   90.00
#
_symmetry.space_group_name_H-M   'P 1'
#
loop_
_entity.id
_entity.type
_entity.pdbx_description
1 polymer ?
#
loop_
_entity_poly.entity_id
_entity_poly.type
_entity_poly.pdbx_seq_one_letter_code
_entity_poly.pdbx_strand_id
1 'polypeptide(L)'
;IQVVLLQGTLEWHLSLRGPMGLEMLALFGASLAGTGLGLLVSAVSSTQERAVFAVPLLLLPQILFSELAIPANLYSDVVAAVEKAMPVHWAFRVFQESAALEPRWHMVALFLVVLFAMSAALIAAATLALLPQREVVT
;
A
#
# COMPACT_ATOMS: atom_id res chain seq x y z
N ILE A 1 15.37 -3.61 -8.37
CA ILE A 1 16.21 -2.82 -9.31
C ILE A 1 15.44 -1.63 -9.86
N GLN A 2 14.31 -1.81 -10.58
CA GLN A 2 13.53 -0.71 -11.15
C GLN A 2 13.09 0.35 -10.11
N VAL A 3 12.57 -0.08 -8.95
CA VAL A 3 12.13 0.83 -7.87
C VAL A 3 13.29 1.70 -7.37
N VAL A 4 14.48 1.14 -7.22
CA VAL A 4 15.69 1.86 -6.77
C VAL A 4 16.12 2.90 -7.80
N LEU A 5 16.10 2.53 -9.09
CA LEU A 5 16.44 3.45 -10.18
C LEU A 5 15.45 4.61 -10.27
N LEU A 6 14.15 4.34 -10.13
CA LEU A 6 13.12 5.37 -10.12
C LEU A 6 13.27 6.29 -8.90
N GLN A 7 13.44 5.73 -7.70
CA GLN A 7 13.61 6.53 -6.49
C GLN A 7 14.88 7.40 -6.56
N GLY A 8 16.00 6.85 -7.02
CA GLY A 8 17.22 7.63 -7.23
C GLY A 8 17.05 8.75 -8.27
N THR A 9 16.26 8.52 -9.32
CA THR A 9 15.93 9.56 -10.30
C THR A 9 15.06 10.67 -9.69
N LEU A 10 14.10 10.29 -8.83
CA LEU A 10 13.23 11.22 -8.11
C LEU A 10 14.02 12.05 -7.10
N GLU A 11 14.92 11.45 -6.33
CA GLU A 11 15.81 12.18 -5.40
C GLU A 11 16.67 13.20 -6.15
N TRP A 12 17.23 12.80 -7.30
CA TRP A 12 18.02 13.69 -8.15
C TRP A 12 17.21 14.87 -8.71
N HIS A 13 15.98 14.64 -9.16
CA HIS A 13 15.16 15.68 -9.81
C HIS A 13 14.39 16.56 -8.81
N LEU A 14 13.90 15.97 -7.70
CA LEU A 14 13.03 16.63 -6.74
C LEU A 14 13.78 17.08 -5.48
N SER A 15 15.06 16.70 -5.31
CA SER A 15 15.84 16.98 -4.09
C SER A 15 15.06 16.67 -2.81
N LEU A 16 14.39 15.50 -2.82
CA LEU A 16 13.63 15.00 -1.69
C LEU A 16 14.54 15.01 -0.45
N ARG A 17 14.09 15.70 0.60
CA ARG A 17 14.84 15.82 1.86
C ARG A 17 14.75 14.57 2.73
N GLY A 18 13.88 13.63 2.36
CA GLY A 18 13.65 12.40 3.10
C GLY A 18 14.85 11.43 3.03
N PRO A 19 15.07 10.63 4.08
CA PRO A 19 16.07 9.56 4.04
C PRO A 19 15.63 8.44 3.08
N MET A 20 16.40 8.25 1.99
CA MET A 20 16.19 7.23 0.96
C MET A 20 15.81 5.85 1.52
N GLY A 21 16.50 5.39 2.58
CA GLY A 21 16.28 4.07 3.17
C GLY A 21 14.89 3.89 3.79
N LEU A 22 14.33 4.97 4.35
CA LEU A 22 12.99 4.96 4.93
C LEU A 22 11.90 4.90 3.85
N GLU A 23 12.10 5.66 2.78
CA GLU A 23 11.23 5.64 1.59
C GLU A 23 11.23 4.27 0.92
N MET A 24 12.41 3.65 0.78
CA MET A 24 12.54 2.28 0.29
C MET A 24 11.82 1.28 1.21
N LEU A 25 11.91 1.46 2.52
CA LEU A 25 11.23 0.61 3.49
C LEU A 25 9.70 0.73 3.39
N ALA A 26 9.18 1.94 3.19
CA ALA A 26 7.77 2.19 2.95
C ALA A 26 7.30 1.54 1.64
N LEU A 27 8.06 1.68 0.54
CA LEU A 27 7.77 1.01 -0.73
C LEU A 27 7.80 -0.52 -0.60
N PHE A 28 8.73 -1.06 0.16
CA PHE A 28 8.79 -2.48 0.45
C PHE A 28 7.51 -2.94 1.19
N GLY A 29 7.11 -2.24 2.25
CA GLY A 29 5.87 -2.50 2.98
C GLY A 29 4.62 -2.43 2.09
N ALA A 30 4.54 -1.44 1.21
CA ALA A 30 3.46 -1.31 0.23
C ALA A 30 3.45 -2.49 -0.77
N SER A 31 4.62 -2.94 -1.24
CA SER A 31 4.71 -4.10 -2.13
C SER A 31 4.24 -5.40 -1.46
N LEU A 32 4.52 -5.55 -0.15
CA LEU A 32 4.03 -6.68 0.63
C LEU A 32 2.50 -6.65 0.77
N ALA A 33 1.92 -5.48 1.05
CA ALA A 33 0.47 -5.32 1.07
C ALA A 33 -0.16 -5.65 -0.29
N GLY A 34 0.42 -5.14 -1.38
CA GLY A 34 -0.03 -5.43 -2.75
C GLY A 34 0.04 -6.92 -3.08
N THR A 35 1.10 -7.60 -2.62
CA THR A 35 1.25 -9.05 -2.76
C THR A 35 0.19 -9.80 -1.96
N GLY A 36 -0.06 -9.40 -0.71
CA GLY A 36 -1.12 -9.96 0.12
C GLY A 36 -2.51 -9.82 -0.53
N LEU A 37 -2.82 -8.65 -1.10
CA LEU A 37 -4.05 -8.42 -1.86
C LEU A 37 -4.13 -9.31 -3.10
N GLY A 38 -3.04 -9.42 -3.88
CA GLY A 38 -2.99 -10.30 -5.04
C GLY A 38 -3.19 -11.78 -4.70
N LEU A 39 -2.62 -12.24 -3.59
CA LEU A 39 -2.81 -13.60 -3.07
C LEU A 39 -4.26 -13.83 -2.63
N LEU A 40 -4.89 -12.86 -1.94
CA LEU A 40 -6.32 -12.93 -1.58
C LEU A 40 -7.21 -13.06 -2.81
N VAL A 41 -6.97 -12.24 -3.84
CA VAL A 41 -7.70 -12.36 -5.11
C VAL A 41 -7.49 -13.73 -5.72
N SER A 42 -6.25 -14.22 -5.74
CA SER A 42 -5.92 -15.52 -6.32
C SER A 42 -6.63 -16.66 -5.59
N ALA A 43 -6.77 -16.57 -4.26
CA ALA A 43 -7.51 -17.54 -3.47
C ALA A 43 -9.02 -17.50 -3.75
N VAL A 44 -9.61 -16.31 -3.95
CA VAL A 44 -11.06 -16.17 -4.13
C VAL A 44 -11.50 -16.32 -5.60
N SER A 45 -10.61 -16.08 -6.56
CA SER A 45 -10.94 -16.16 -7.98
C SER A 45 -11.04 -17.61 -8.45
N SER A 46 -12.22 -17.98 -8.97
CA SER A 46 -12.44 -19.32 -9.54
C SER A 46 -11.94 -19.46 -10.98
N THR A 47 -11.67 -18.35 -11.68
CA THR A 47 -11.15 -18.35 -13.06
C THR A 47 -10.10 -17.26 -13.27
N GLN A 48 -9.25 -17.44 -14.27
CA GLN A 48 -8.17 -16.52 -14.59
C GLN A 48 -8.70 -15.14 -15.04
N GLU A 49 -9.80 -15.12 -15.79
CA GLU A 49 -10.42 -13.87 -16.29
C GLU A 49 -10.91 -13.02 -15.11
N ARG A 50 -11.52 -13.64 -14.09
CA ARG A 50 -11.96 -12.94 -12.87
C ARG A 50 -10.80 -12.31 -12.12
N ALA A 51 -9.67 -13.02 -12.01
CA ALA A 51 -8.46 -12.48 -11.39
C ALA A 51 -7.94 -11.25 -12.15
N VAL A 52 -7.92 -11.30 -13.49
CA VAL A 52 -7.48 -10.17 -14.33
C VAL A 52 -8.37 -8.94 -14.14
N PHE A 53 -9.70 -9.10 -14.11
CA PHE A 53 -10.62 -7.98 -13.90
C PHE A 53 -10.61 -7.45 -12.45
N ALA A 54 -10.19 -8.26 -11.47
CA ALA A 54 -10.06 -7.82 -10.08
C ALA A 54 -8.90 -6.83 -9.88
N VAL A 55 -7.84 -6.91 -10.68
CA VAL A 55 -6.67 -6.02 -10.58
C VAL A 55 -7.06 -4.53 -10.68
N PRO A 56 -7.72 -4.05 -11.75
CA PRO A 56 -8.11 -2.64 -11.83
C PRO A 56 -9.12 -2.26 -10.75
N LEU A 57 -10.01 -3.17 -10.35
CA LEU A 57 -10.99 -2.91 -9.29
C LEU A 57 -10.32 -2.67 -7.92
N LEU A 58 -9.17 -3.29 -7.67
CA LEU A 58 -8.39 -3.05 -6.45
C LEU A 58 -7.45 -1.86 -6.57
N LEU A 59 -6.77 -1.70 -7.71
CA LEU A 59 -5.80 -0.62 -7.90
C LEU A 59 -6.46 0.75 -8.03
N LEU A 60 -7.63 0.85 -8.68
CA LEU A 60 -8.32 2.14 -8.86
C LEU A 60 -8.66 2.80 -7.52
N PRO A 61 -9.30 2.13 -6.54
CA PRO A 61 -9.51 2.70 -5.21
C PRO A 61 -8.19 3.10 -4.52
N GLN A 62 -7.15 2.28 -4.63
CA GLN A 62 -5.86 2.57 -3.98
C GLN A 62 -5.26 3.89 -4.49
N ILE A 63 -5.38 4.16 -5.80
CA ILE A 63 -4.88 5.38 -6.43
C ILE A 63 -5.82 6.57 -6.18
N LEU A 64 -7.14 6.36 -6.28
CA LEU A 64 -8.13 7.43 -6.10
C LEU A 64 -8.21 7.94 -4.67
N PHE A 65 -7.89 7.10 -3.68
CA PHE A 65 -7.92 7.47 -2.27
C PHE A 65 -6.52 7.67 -1.67
N SER A 66 -5.45 7.74 -2.46
CA SER A 66 -4.11 8.06 -1.96
C SER A 66 -3.86 9.57 -1.99
N GLU A 67 -4.51 10.37 -1.14
CA GLU A 67 -4.39 11.84 -0.90
C GLU A 67 -4.33 12.85 -2.09
N LEU A 68 -3.96 12.42 -3.30
CA LEU A 68 -3.69 13.24 -4.48
C LEU A 68 -4.96 13.65 -5.22
N ALA A 69 -6.06 12.94 -5.01
CA ALA A 69 -7.22 13.01 -5.89
C ALA A 69 -8.47 13.66 -5.25
N ILE A 70 -8.52 13.83 -3.92
CA ILE A 70 -9.72 14.36 -3.26
C ILE A 70 -9.45 15.75 -2.67
N PRO A 71 -10.07 16.81 -3.24
CA PRO A 71 -10.03 18.16 -2.69
C PRO A 71 -10.52 18.22 -1.23
N ALA A 72 -9.84 19.00 -0.40
CA ALA A 72 -10.13 19.12 1.04
C ALA A 72 -11.58 19.54 1.36
N ASN A 73 -12.26 20.21 0.43
CA ASN A 73 -13.67 20.62 0.58
C ASN A 73 -14.69 19.49 0.39
N LEU A 74 -14.27 18.32 -0.10
CA LEU A 74 -15.12 17.13 -0.28
C LEU A 74 -14.75 16.00 0.70
N TYR A 75 -13.88 16.28 1.66
CA TYR A 75 -13.36 15.31 2.60
C TYR A 75 -14.39 15.02 3.69
N SER A 76 -15.16 13.95 3.52
CA SER A 76 -16.13 13.46 4.51
C SER A 76 -15.53 12.34 5.36
N ASP A 77 -16.15 12.04 6.51
CA ASP A 77 -15.69 10.97 7.42
C ASP A 77 -15.62 9.60 6.76
N VAL A 78 -16.50 9.32 5.80
CA VAL A 78 -16.51 8.07 5.02
C VAL A 78 -15.29 7.99 4.11
N VAL A 79 -14.95 9.09 3.44
CA VAL A 79 -13.76 9.16 2.57
C VAL A 79 -12.50 8.93 3.41
N ALA A 80 -12.42 9.56 4.58
CA ALA A 80 -11.30 9.37 5.51
C ALA A 80 -11.16 7.92 5.98
N ALA A 81 -12.28 7.22 6.19
CA ALA A 81 -12.27 5.81 6.58
C ALA A 81 -11.78 4.90 5.44
N VAL A 82 -12.25 5.14 4.20
CA VAL A 82 -11.84 4.37 3.02
C VAL A 82 -10.36 4.58 2.72
N GLU A 83 -9.89 5.83 2.80
CA GLU A 83 -8.50 6.17 2.60
C GLU A 83 -7.57 5.48 3.60
N LYS A 84 -7.93 5.48 4.89
CA LYS A 84 -7.18 4.74 5.93
C LYS A 84 -7.17 3.22 5.71
N ALA A 85 -8.12 2.68 4.95
CA ALA A 85 -8.15 1.26 4.58
C ALA A 85 -7.20 0.93 3.41
N MET A 86 -6.68 1.92 2.69
CA MET A 86 -5.76 1.72 1.56
C MET A 86 -4.31 1.64 2.07
N PRO A 87 -3.57 0.53 1.87
CA PRO A 87 -2.16 0.45 2.25
C PRO A 87 -1.30 1.54 1.58
N VAL A 88 -1.64 1.93 0.34
CA VAL A 88 -0.92 2.98 -0.40
C VAL A 88 -0.98 4.33 0.32
N HIS A 89 -2.09 4.64 1.00
CA HIS A 89 -2.22 5.86 1.78
C HIS A 89 -1.13 5.96 2.85
N TRP A 90 -0.92 4.90 3.65
CA TRP A 90 0.09 4.91 4.72
C TRP A 90 1.51 5.02 4.19
N ALA A 91 1.82 4.34 3.07
CA ALA A 91 3.11 4.49 2.41
C ALA A 91 3.33 5.94 1.94
N PHE A 92 2.33 6.58 1.34
CA PHE A 92 2.43 7.96 0.89
C PHE A 92 2.61 8.97 2.04
N ARG A 93 1.92 8.75 3.18
CA ARG A 93 2.11 9.55 4.40
C ARG A 93 3.55 9.49 4.93
N VAL A 94 4.21 8.34 4.81
CA VAL A 94 5.64 8.21 5.16
C VAL A 94 6.49 9.13 4.28
N PHE A 95 6.27 9.11 2.96
CA PHE A 95 6.99 9.97 2.01
C PHE A 95 6.77 11.47 2.27
N GLN A 96 5.53 11.87 2.54
CA GLN A 96 5.22 13.27 2.83
C GLN A 96 5.87 13.76 4.13
N GLU A 97 5.71 12.98 5.21
CA GLU A 97 6.22 13.38 6.52
C GLU A 97 7.75 13.29 6.59
N SER A 98 8.37 12.36 5.83
CA SER A 98 9.82 12.26 5.72
C SER A 98 10.44 13.41 4.92
N ALA A 99 9.72 13.95 3.94
CA ALA A 99 10.17 15.08 3.12
C ALA A 99 9.83 16.46 3.71
N ALA A 100 9.11 16.51 4.85
CA ALA A 100 8.71 17.76 5.51
C ALA A 100 9.91 18.57 6.04
N LEU A 101 9.72 19.88 6.19
CA LEU A 101 10.74 20.80 6.74
C LEU A 101 11.09 20.46 8.20
N GLU A 102 10.11 20.05 8.99
CA GLU A 102 10.26 19.58 10.37
C GLU A 102 9.66 18.18 10.50
N PRO A 103 10.43 17.12 10.17
CA PRO A 103 9.92 15.76 10.17
C PRO A 103 9.53 15.29 11.58
N ARG A 104 8.27 14.89 11.76
CA ARG A 104 7.83 14.25 13.00
C ARG A 104 8.09 12.74 12.92
N TRP A 105 9.28 12.33 13.34
CA TRP A 105 9.71 10.93 13.28
C TRP A 105 8.77 9.93 13.99
N HIS A 106 8.05 10.37 15.03
CA HIS A 106 7.06 9.53 15.70
C HIS A 106 5.84 9.21 14.79
N MET A 107 5.40 10.15 13.97
CA MET A 107 4.32 9.93 12.99
C MET A 107 4.79 9.01 11.87
N VAL A 108 5.99 9.26 11.36
CA VAL A 108 6.64 8.39 10.36
C VAL A 108 6.70 6.94 10.84
N ALA A 109 7.16 6.73 12.08
CA ALA A 109 7.23 5.40 12.68
C ALA A 109 5.82 4.78 12.83
N LEU A 110 4.83 5.55 13.26
CA LEU A 110 3.44 5.10 13.35
C LEU A 110 2.91 4.65 11.98
N PHE A 111 3.11 5.45 10.94
CA PHE A 111 2.64 5.11 9.58
C PHE A 111 3.32 3.86 9.03
N LEU A 112 4.62 3.68 9.28
CA LEU A 112 5.33 2.45 8.94
C LEU A 112 4.76 1.25 9.70
N VAL A 113 4.55 1.36 11.01
CA VAL A 113 3.99 0.27 11.82
C VAL A 113 2.60 -0.12 11.32
N VAL A 114 1.73 0.85 11.04
CA VAL A 114 0.40 0.60 10.48
C VAL A 114 0.49 -0.09 9.12
N LEU A 115 1.36 0.38 8.24
CA LEU A 115 1.58 -0.23 6.93
C LEU A 115 2.03 -1.69 7.05
N PHE A 116 3.06 -1.98 7.83
CA PHE A 116 3.54 -3.35 8.02
C PHE A 116 2.52 -4.25 8.72
N ALA A 117 1.76 -3.71 9.69
CA ALA A 117 0.67 -4.44 10.33
C ALA A 117 -0.43 -4.80 9.32
N MET A 118 -0.81 -3.87 8.43
CA MET A 118 -1.76 -4.13 7.35
C MET A 118 -1.22 -5.18 6.36
N SER A 119 0.04 -5.06 5.95
CA SER A 119 0.68 -6.05 5.06
C SER A 119 0.68 -7.44 5.68
N ALA A 120 1.04 -7.56 6.96
CA ALA A 120 1.02 -8.81 7.69
C ALA A 120 -0.41 -9.37 7.82
N ALA A 121 -1.39 -8.53 8.12
CA ALA A 121 -2.80 -8.93 8.20
C ALA A 121 -3.35 -9.44 6.86
N LEU A 122 -3.01 -8.76 5.75
CA LEU A 122 -3.41 -9.18 4.40
C LEU A 122 -2.78 -10.52 4.01
N ILE A 123 -1.49 -10.72 4.31
CA ILE A 123 -0.79 -11.98 4.05
C ILE A 123 -1.35 -13.10 4.93
N ALA A 124 -1.63 -12.84 6.21
CA ALA A 124 -2.26 -13.80 7.11
C ALA A 124 -3.65 -14.20 6.61
N ALA A 125 -4.48 -13.23 6.23
CA ALA A 125 -5.80 -13.47 5.65
C ALA A 125 -5.69 -14.28 4.33
N ALA A 126 -4.73 -13.96 3.46
CA ALA A 126 -4.46 -14.71 2.24
C ALA A 126 -4.10 -16.16 2.54
N THR A 127 -3.23 -16.36 3.52
CA THR A 127 -2.79 -17.69 3.95
C THR A 127 -3.96 -18.50 4.49
N LEU A 128 -4.79 -17.90 5.35
CA LEU A 128 -6.00 -18.53 5.88
C LEU A 128 -7.03 -18.85 4.78
N ALA A 129 -7.19 -17.98 3.78
CA ALA A 129 -8.10 -18.22 2.66
C ALA A 129 -7.63 -19.38 1.75
N LEU A 130 -6.32 -19.64 1.70
CA LEU A 130 -5.74 -20.73 0.90
C LEU A 130 -5.77 -22.09 1.61
N LEU A 131 -5.82 -22.14 2.95
CA LEU A 131 -5.82 -23.40 3.71
C LEU A 131 -7.00 -24.33 3.34
N PRO A 132 -8.26 -23.88 3.28
CA PRO A 132 -9.40 -24.74 2.96
C PRO A 132 -9.33 -25.38 1.57
N GLN A 133 -8.69 -24.71 0.60
CA GLN A 133 -8.57 -25.24 -0.76
C GLN A 133 -7.60 -26.42 -0.85
N ARG A 134 -6.64 -26.51 0.08
CA ARG A 134 -5.67 -27.61 0.09
C ARG A 134 -6.30 -28.93 0.55
N GLU A 135 -7.29 -28.87 1.44
CA GLU A 135 -7.95 -30.06 1.98
C GLU A 135 -8.93 -30.71 0.99
N VAL A 136 -9.42 -29.96 0.00
CA VAL A 136 -10.36 -30.47 -1.03
C VAL A 136 -9.65 -31.26 -2.13
N VAL A 137 -8.32 -31.12 -2.27
CA VAL A 137 -7.53 -31.72 -3.35
C VAL A 137 -6.83 -33.03 -2.93
N THR A 138 -6.91 -33.41 -1.65
CA THR A 138 -6.40 -34.69 -1.11
C THR A 138 -7.53 -35.69 -0.90
#